data_AF-A0A813A048-F1
#
_entry.id   AF-A0A813A048-F1
#
_cell.length_a   1.000
_cell.length_b   1.000
_cell.length_c   1.000
_cell.angle_alpha   90.00
_cell.angle_beta   90.00
_cell.angle_gamma   90.00
#
_symmetry.space_group_name_H-M   'P 1'
#
loop_
_entity.id
_entity.type
_entity.pdbx_description
1 polymer ?
#
loop_
_entity_poly.entity_id
_entity_poly.type
_entity_poly.pdbx_seq_one_letter_code
_entity_poly.pdbx_strand_id
1 'polypeptide(L)'
;MIWPDKGLLSQAWESDTEVRQCFRAAKSHLLVWPSVQLVGAVSMKALSMNVPAVKVALQIWGDFSEDCKAMPIDWLKQEVQELHLLLNPATTNRAVAVYVDAWGVKRLSSLAMRRWRSPIGQLRDSLHNFH
;
A
#
# COMPACT_ATOMS: atom_id res chain seq x y z
N MET A 1 6.73 -7.36 -20.53
CA MET A 1 6.01 -6.82 -19.36
C MET A 1 6.03 -5.31 -19.49
N ILE A 2 4.86 -4.71 -19.64
CA ILE A 2 4.71 -3.25 -19.72
C ILE A 2 4.61 -2.74 -18.29
N TRP A 3 5.42 -1.76 -17.94
CA TRP A 3 5.39 -1.13 -16.61
C TRP A 3 4.43 0.06 -16.67
N PRO A 4 3.67 0.34 -15.60
CA PRO A 4 2.90 1.57 -15.53
C PRO A 4 3.82 2.78 -15.67
N ASP A 5 3.30 3.86 -16.26
CA ASP A 5 4.03 5.11 -16.36
C ASP A 5 4.41 5.62 -14.96
N LYS A 6 5.61 6.20 -14.87
CA LYS A 6 6.09 6.79 -13.63
C LYS A 6 5.15 7.90 -13.17
N GLY A 7 4.80 7.88 -11.90
CA GLY A 7 3.97 8.87 -11.25
C GLY A 7 2.47 8.58 -11.37
N LEU A 8 2.06 7.61 -12.19
CA LEU A 8 0.65 7.29 -12.40
C LEU A 8 -0.07 6.93 -11.10
N LEU A 9 0.55 6.10 -10.26
CA LEU A 9 -0.04 5.67 -8.99
C LEU A 9 0.03 6.78 -7.94
N SER A 10 1.13 7.54 -7.91
CA SER A 10 1.29 8.67 -6.99
C SER A 10 0.27 9.78 -7.25
N GLN A 11 -0.02 10.10 -8.51
CA GLN A 11 -1.05 11.06 -8.90
C GLN A 11 -2.44 10.53 -8.57
N ALA A 12 -2.71 9.24 -8.80
CA ALA A 12 -3.97 8.64 -8.41
C ALA A 12 -4.20 8.72 -6.90
N TRP A 13 -3.19 8.37 -6.08
CA TRP A 13 -3.24 8.53 -4.63
C TRP A 13 -3.41 9.99 -4.18
N GLU A 14 -2.75 10.95 -4.84
CA GLU A 14 -2.92 12.37 -4.54
C GLU A 14 -4.35 12.84 -4.87
N SER A 15 -4.90 12.42 -6.00
CA SER A 15 -6.25 12.81 -6.42
C SER A 15 -7.36 12.15 -5.57
N ASP A 16 -7.08 11.01 -4.94
CA ASP A 16 -8.02 10.29 -4.09
C ASP A 16 -8.18 10.98 -2.72
N THR A 17 -9.43 11.36 -2.42
CA THR A 17 -9.72 12.12 -1.20
C THR A 17 -9.58 11.28 0.07
N GLU A 18 -9.92 10.00 0.05
CA GLU A 18 -9.76 9.12 1.21
C GLU A 18 -8.28 8.87 1.48
N VAL A 19 -7.50 8.60 0.44
CA VAL A 19 -6.04 8.38 0.57
C VAL A 19 -5.37 9.62 1.15
N ARG A 20 -5.70 10.83 0.66
CA ARG A 20 -5.16 12.09 1.24
C ARG A 20 -5.54 12.28 2.70
N GLN A 21 -6.79 12.01 3.07
CA GLN A 21 -7.25 12.12 4.44
C GLN A 21 -6.49 11.14 5.36
N CYS A 22 -6.36 9.88 4.94
CA CYS A 22 -5.57 8.87 5.64
C CYS A 22 -4.12 9.31 5.78
N PHE A 23 -3.50 9.79 4.70
CA PHE A 23 -2.09 10.23 4.69
C PHE A 23 -1.83 11.37 5.69
N ARG A 24 -2.72 12.37 5.74
CA ARG A 24 -2.64 13.49 6.68
C ARG A 24 -2.87 13.04 8.12
N ALA A 25 -3.90 12.22 8.35
CA ALA A 25 -4.21 11.66 9.67
C ALA A 25 -3.07 10.78 10.21
N ALA A 26 -2.38 10.06 9.33
CA ALA A 26 -1.24 9.21 9.63
C ALA A 26 0.08 9.99 9.78
N LYS A 27 0.06 11.33 9.85
CA LYS A 27 1.24 12.18 9.98
C LYS A 27 2.25 11.97 8.84
N SER A 28 1.78 12.00 7.61
CA SER A 28 2.60 11.81 6.40
C SER A 28 3.12 10.38 6.23
N HIS A 29 2.26 9.39 6.46
CA HIS A 29 2.51 8.00 6.10
C HIS A 29 1.38 7.52 5.20
N LEU A 30 1.71 6.76 4.15
CA LEU A 30 0.68 6.21 3.27
C LEU A 30 -0.11 5.10 3.98
N LEU A 31 0.56 4.30 4.80
CA LEU A 31 -0.06 3.18 5.50
C LEU A 31 -0.13 3.40 7.01
N VAL A 32 -1.24 2.94 7.58
CA VAL A 32 -1.47 2.88 9.03
C VAL A 32 -1.40 1.43 9.48
N TRP A 33 -0.67 1.18 10.57
CA TRP A 33 -0.50 -0.15 11.14
C TRP A 33 -1.33 -0.32 12.42
N PRO A 34 -1.79 -1.54 12.75
CA PRO A 34 -2.63 -1.77 13.93
C PRO A 34 -2.00 -1.31 15.25
N SER A 35 -0.67 -1.38 15.35
CA SER A 35 0.12 -0.83 16.45
C SER A 35 1.55 -0.55 15.98
N VAL A 36 2.32 0.19 16.79
CA VAL A 36 3.74 0.48 16.51
C VAL A 36 4.58 -0.80 16.46
N GLN A 37 4.25 -1.79 17.29
CA GLN A 37 4.92 -3.09 17.33
C GLN A 37 4.62 -3.96 16.10
N LEU A 38 3.54 -3.64 15.37
CA LEU A 38 3.07 -4.39 14.21
C LEU A 38 3.30 -3.65 12.88
N VAL A 39 4.17 -2.63 12.88
CA VAL A 39 4.57 -1.94 11.65
C VAL A 39 5.23 -2.94 10.68
N GLY A 40 4.72 -3.01 9.45
CA GLY A 40 5.16 -3.99 8.46
C GLY A 40 4.51 -5.38 8.59
N ALA A 41 3.79 -5.66 9.69
CA ALA A 41 3.14 -6.94 9.91
C ALA A 41 1.81 -7.02 9.13
N VAL A 42 1.82 -7.82 8.07
CA VAL A 42 0.69 -7.97 7.14
C VAL A 42 -0.38 -8.84 7.78
N SER A 43 -1.58 -8.30 7.92
CA SER A 43 -2.75 -8.98 8.49
C SER A 43 -4.04 -8.47 7.84
N MET A 44 -5.15 -9.20 8.02
CA MET A 44 -6.46 -8.72 7.57
C MET A 44 -6.86 -7.40 8.26
N LYS A 45 -6.46 -7.21 9.52
CA LYS A 45 -6.66 -5.94 10.23
C LYS A 45 -5.88 -4.80 9.57
N ALA A 46 -4.59 -5.00 9.29
CA ALA A 46 -3.78 -4.02 8.56
C ALA A 46 -4.37 -3.74 7.17
N LEU A 47 -4.84 -4.76 6.44
CA LEU A 47 -5.50 -4.56 5.15
C LEU A 47 -6.77 -3.71 5.27
N SER A 48 -7.62 -3.99 6.26
CA SER A 48 -8.86 -3.23 6.49
C SER A 48 -8.62 -1.75 6.79
N MET A 49 -7.48 -1.41 7.40
CA MET A 49 -7.09 -0.03 7.72
C MET A 49 -6.51 0.74 6.52
N ASN A 50 -6.11 0.03 5.46
CA ASN A 50 -5.40 0.60 4.31
C ASN A 50 -6.12 0.31 2.98
N VAL A 51 -7.42 0.00 3.04
CA VAL A 51 -8.23 -0.33 1.86
C VAL A 51 -8.11 0.74 0.76
N PRO A 52 -8.23 2.06 1.05
CA PRO A 52 -8.18 3.06 -0.01
C PRO A 52 -6.89 3.01 -0.83
N ALA A 53 -5.73 3.06 -0.15
CA ALA A 53 -4.43 3.02 -0.80
C ALA A 53 -4.19 1.72 -1.57
N VAL A 54 -4.54 0.57 -0.98
CA VAL A 54 -4.37 -0.76 -1.59
C VAL A 54 -5.30 -0.95 -2.79
N LYS A 55 -6.54 -0.46 -2.71
CA LYS A 55 -7.52 -0.56 -3.78
C LYS A 55 -7.05 0.22 -5.02
N VAL A 56 -6.64 1.47 -4.86
CA VAL A 56 -6.11 2.29 -5.97
C VAL A 56 -4.91 1.61 -6.63
N ALA A 57 -3.99 1.08 -5.82
CA ALA A 57 -2.82 0.36 -6.32
C ALA A 57 -3.18 -0.90 -7.11
N LEU A 58 -4.13 -1.69 -6.61
CA LEU A 58 -4.61 -2.90 -7.31
C LEU A 58 -5.37 -2.57 -8.59
N GLN A 59 -6.16 -1.50 -8.61
CA GLN A 59 -6.88 -1.06 -9.82
C GLN A 59 -5.89 -0.69 -10.91
N ILE A 60 -4.93 0.18 -10.61
CA ILE A 60 -3.89 0.57 -11.58
C ILE A 60 -3.10 -0.65 -12.01
N TRP A 61 -2.59 -1.46 -11.08
CA TRP A 61 -1.77 -2.61 -11.44
C TRP A 61 -2.54 -3.67 -12.27
N GLY A 62 -3.83 -3.86 -11.99
CA GLY A 62 -4.69 -4.78 -12.71
C GLY A 62 -4.76 -4.49 -14.21
N ASP A 63 -4.67 -3.23 -14.61
CA ASP A 63 -4.73 -2.82 -16.03
C ASP A 63 -3.41 -3.12 -16.79
N PHE A 64 -2.30 -3.35 -16.08
CA PHE A 64 -0.97 -3.61 -16.67
C PHE A 64 -0.50 -5.06 -16.48
N SER A 65 -1.21 -5.85 -15.67
CA SER A 65 -0.83 -7.23 -15.36
C SER A 65 -1.91 -8.20 -15.82
N GLU A 66 -1.65 -8.87 -16.95
CA GLU A 66 -2.50 -9.94 -17.49
C GLU A 66 -2.63 -11.15 -16.53
N ASP A 67 -1.60 -11.35 -15.70
CA ASP A 67 -1.56 -12.39 -14.67
C ASP A 67 -1.78 -11.82 -13.26
N CYS A 68 -2.21 -12.67 -12.33
CA CYS A 68 -2.25 -12.34 -10.91
C CYS A 68 -0.83 -12.33 -10.29
N LYS A 69 -0.04 -11.30 -10.65
CA LYS A 69 1.34 -11.10 -10.16
C LYS A 69 1.40 -9.97 -9.15
N ALA A 70 2.33 -10.07 -8.21
CA ALA A 70 2.59 -8.99 -7.27
C ALA A 70 3.25 -7.79 -7.98
N MET A 71 2.87 -6.59 -7.57
CA MET A 71 3.49 -5.35 -8.03
C MET A 71 5.01 -5.36 -7.82
N PRO A 72 5.80 -4.87 -8.80
CA PRO A 72 7.24 -4.66 -8.63
C PRO A 72 7.54 -3.70 -7.48
N ILE A 73 8.51 -4.05 -6.63
CA ILE A 73 8.81 -3.25 -5.44
C ILE A 73 9.52 -1.94 -5.80
N ASP A 74 10.35 -1.93 -6.83
CA ASP A 74 11.11 -0.73 -7.20
C ASP A 74 10.22 0.33 -7.87
N TRP A 75 9.18 -0.10 -8.61
CA TRP A 75 8.13 0.80 -9.07
C TRP A 75 7.37 1.40 -7.88
N LEU A 76 6.91 0.58 -6.93
CA LEU A 76 6.21 1.07 -5.73
C LEU A 76 7.04 2.06 -4.90
N LYS A 77 8.36 1.83 -4.76
CA LYS A 77 9.23 2.79 -4.06
C LYS A 77 9.24 4.15 -4.74
N GLN A 78 9.29 4.19 -6.07
CA GLN A 78 9.27 5.43 -6.84
C GLN A 78 7.93 6.16 -6.66
N GLU A 79 6.80 5.45 -6.78
CA GLU A 79 5.46 6.02 -6.64
C GLU A 79 5.21 6.57 -5.22
N VAL A 80 5.64 5.83 -4.18
CA VAL A 80 5.54 6.31 -2.79
C VAL A 80 6.41 7.54 -2.59
N GLN A 81 7.66 7.53 -3.07
CA GLN A 81 8.53 8.69 -2.98
C GLN A 81 7.91 9.93 -3.65
N GLU A 82 7.33 9.75 -4.84
CA GLU A 82 6.67 10.82 -5.58
C GLU A 82 5.42 11.35 -4.86
N LEU A 83 4.59 10.47 -4.30
CA LEU A 83 3.44 10.87 -3.48
C LEU A 83 3.86 11.76 -2.30
N HIS A 84 4.94 11.39 -1.61
CA HIS A 84 5.44 12.20 -0.50
C HIS A 84 5.93 13.57 -0.95
N LEU A 85 6.52 13.69 -2.14
CA LEU A 85 6.91 14.99 -2.70
C LEU A 85 5.68 15.84 -3.05
N LEU A 86 4.64 15.22 -3.63
CA LEU A 86 3.39 15.89 -3.99
C LEU A 86 2.63 16.41 -2.77
N LEU A 87 2.49 15.59 -1.73
CA LEU A 87 1.70 15.94 -0.55
C LEU A 87 2.48 16.72 0.52
N ASN A 88 3.81 16.68 0.48
CA ASN A 88 4.67 17.37 1.46
C ASN A 88 5.82 18.15 0.80
N PRO A 89 5.53 19.13 -0.07
CA PRO A 89 6.55 19.84 -0.86
C PRO A 89 7.61 20.57 0.00
N ALA A 90 7.24 21.02 1.20
CA ALA A 90 8.13 21.70 2.14
C ALA A 90 9.16 20.77 2.83
N THR A 91 9.07 19.45 2.62
CA THR A 91 9.81 18.45 3.42
C THR A 91 10.88 17.74 2.62
N THR A 92 11.36 18.37 1.54
CA THR A 92 12.31 17.84 0.55
C THR A 92 13.61 17.26 1.14
N ASN A 93 13.91 17.55 2.41
CA ASN A 93 15.10 17.06 3.14
C ASN A 93 14.82 16.10 4.31
N ARG A 94 13.57 15.68 4.61
CA ARG A 94 13.34 14.63 5.62
C ARG A 94 13.41 13.25 4.99
N ALA A 95 14.16 12.35 5.65
CA ALA A 95 14.13 10.93 5.34
C ALA A 95 12.71 10.39 5.54
N VAL A 96 11.98 10.21 4.45
CA VAL A 96 10.69 9.53 4.44
C VAL A 96 10.94 8.03 4.50
N ALA A 97 10.20 7.31 5.35
CA ALA A 97 10.25 5.85 5.43
C ALA A 97 9.51 5.19 4.23
N VAL A 98 9.93 5.52 3.01
CA VAL A 98 9.37 5.04 1.72
C VAL A 98 9.31 3.52 1.67
N TYR A 99 10.30 2.86 2.27
CA TYR A 99 10.41 1.41 2.26
C TYR A 99 9.23 0.71 2.95
N VAL A 100 8.80 1.21 4.11
CA VAL A 100 7.72 0.57 4.89
C VAL A 100 6.40 0.66 4.13
N ASP A 101 6.11 1.81 3.54
CA ASP A 101 4.90 2.03 2.76
C ASP A 101 4.91 1.22 1.45
N ALA A 102 6.00 1.28 0.67
CA ALA A 102 6.11 0.54 -0.58
C ALA A 102 6.00 -0.98 -0.35
N TRP A 103 6.69 -1.51 0.66
CA TRP A 103 6.63 -2.94 0.98
C TRP A 103 5.28 -3.34 1.58
N GLY A 104 4.68 -2.47 2.39
CA GLY A 104 3.35 -2.66 2.93
C GLY A 104 2.28 -2.74 1.83
N VAL A 105 2.28 -1.81 0.87
CA VAL A 105 1.35 -1.82 -0.28
C VAL A 105 1.50 -3.13 -1.04
N LYS A 106 2.73 -3.54 -1.36
CA LYS A 106 3.00 -4.79 -2.07
C LYS A 106 2.39 -6.01 -1.37
N ARG A 107 2.63 -6.15 -0.06
CA ARG A 107 2.21 -7.34 0.68
C ARG A 107 0.74 -7.32 1.04
N LEU A 108 0.17 -6.17 1.35
CA LEU A 108 -1.27 -6.02 1.58
C LEU A 108 -2.05 -6.31 0.29
N SER A 109 -1.57 -5.84 -0.85
CA SER A 109 -2.14 -6.17 -2.17
C SER A 109 -2.04 -7.67 -2.47
N SER A 110 -0.87 -8.28 -2.20
CA SER A 110 -0.70 -9.73 -2.31
C SER A 110 -1.60 -10.52 -1.35
N LEU A 111 -1.87 -9.99 -0.15
CA LEU A 111 -2.83 -10.59 0.78
C LEU A 111 -4.25 -10.50 0.23
N ALA A 112 -4.66 -9.32 -0.26
CA ALA A 112 -5.97 -9.10 -0.86
C ALA A 112 -6.22 -10.02 -2.06
N MET A 113 -5.26 -10.13 -2.97
CA MET A 113 -5.35 -11.04 -4.13
C MET A 113 -5.46 -12.50 -3.70
N ARG A 114 -4.65 -12.97 -2.74
CA ARG A 114 -4.74 -14.36 -2.25
C ARG A 114 -6.05 -14.65 -1.53
N ARG A 115 -6.62 -13.66 -0.85
CA ARG A 115 -7.89 -13.78 -0.13
C ARG A 115 -9.12 -13.64 -1.04
N TRP A 116 -8.94 -13.11 -2.24
CA TRP A 116 -10.02 -12.95 -3.19
C TRP A 116 -10.68 -14.30 -3.49
N ARG A 117 -11.98 -14.40 -3.19
CA ARG A 117 -12.80 -15.63 -3.34
C ARG A 117 -12.28 -16.85 -2.56
N SER A 118 -11.36 -16.67 -1.60
CA SER A 118 -10.99 -17.75 -0.69
C SER A 118 -12.14 -18.07 0.26
N PRO A 119 -12.43 -19.35 0.55
CA PRO A 119 -13.40 -19.72 1.57
C PRO A 119 -13.02 -19.15 2.94
N ILE A 120 -14.01 -18.64 3.67
CA ILE A 120 -13.84 -18.18 5.04
C ILE A 120 -13.30 -19.36 5.87
N GLY A 121 -12.14 -19.19 6.51
CA GLY A 121 -11.51 -20.20 7.38
C GLY A 121 -10.44 -21.11 6.74
N GLN A 122 -10.15 -21.01 5.44
CA GLN A 122 -9.19 -21.92 4.78
C GLN A 122 -7.72 -21.48 4.76
N LEU A 123 -7.41 -20.23 5.10
CA LEU A 123 -6.03 -19.75 5.17
C LEU A 123 -5.72 -19.46 6.64
N ARG A 124 -4.62 -20.02 7.17
CA ARG A 124 -4.11 -19.76 8.54
C ARG A 124 -3.96 -18.26 8.80
N ASP A 125 -5.05 -17.61 9.21
CA ASP A 125 -5.07 -16.24 9.75
C ASP A 125 -4.35 -16.15 11.10
N SER A 126 -4.05 -17.31 11.69
CA SER A 126 -3.62 -17.50 13.07
C SER A 126 -2.12 -17.35 13.32
N LEU A 127 -1.29 -16.89 12.37
CA LEU A 127 0.13 -16.77 12.69
C LEU A 127 0.46 -15.64 13.67
N HIS A 128 -0.42 -14.69 13.97
CA HIS A 128 -0.19 -13.65 14.98
C HIS A 128 -1.42 -13.48 15.91
N ASN A 129 -1.85 -14.55 16.57
CA ASN A 129 -2.47 -14.39 17.90
C ASN A 129 -1.33 -14.31 18.91
N PHE A 130 -0.73 -13.13 19.07
CA PHE A 130 0.10 -12.86 20.22
C PHE A 130 -0.83 -12.57 21.40
N HIS A 131 -0.98 -13.59 22.26
CA HIS A 131 -1.39 -13.43 23.65
C HIS A 131 -0.35 -12.60 24.41
#